data_AF-A0A0C9VJ47-F1
#
_entry.id   AF-A0A0C9VJ47-F1
#
_cell.length_a   1.000
_cell.length_b   1.000
_cell.length_c   1.000
_cell.angle_alpha   90.00
_cell.angle_beta   90.00
_cell.angle_gamma   90.00
#
_symmetry.space_group_name_H-M   'P 1'
#
loop_
_entity.id
_entity.type
_entity.pdbx_description
1 polymer ?
#
loop_
_entity_poly.entity_id
_entity_poly.type
_entity_poly.pdbx_seq_one_letter_code
_entity_poly.pdbx_strand_id
1 'polypeptide(L)'
;MAGYCAYEPMKALHKLTPSDHLKHCFRYCFSHFTHHVREFHGEAEEKVCTCMMTLASSEELPAPVYDSVVSTILSGGKKAVDWFKDKEAADGWALAAIYHPKSKIPLYIWKAAPSTSNGNEQAHRNINRDGTKLSVVAALQFGQGVDYHQLESIDLLISHGISHRDQVQTYFTDPAMHCFKVVFAVQRQTIEKKDSELEKVYLQLSKLQEDSAKQSLGLKCALENGENSDKIEHAVKKLKAMETRYTEAYSTLPALQGQSSRRVQLPALIKPSQLVDPSVFRVQAPMQQPQSSSSSSSFPPNHYIYP
;
A
#
# COMPACT_ATOMS: atom_id res chain seq x y z
N MET A 1 3.19 23.15 7.46
CA MET A 1 2.69 21.85 7.95
C MET A 1 3.86 21.03 8.48
N ALA A 2 3.85 20.66 9.76
CA ALA A 2 4.84 19.74 10.35
C ALA A 2 4.41 18.29 10.08
N GLY A 3 4.49 17.85 8.82
CA GLY A 3 4.23 16.48 8.43
C GLY A 3 5.52 15.66 8.37
N TYR A 4 5.45 14.39 8.75
CA TYR A 4 6.50 13.40 8.49
C TYR A 4 6.21 12.67 7.18
N CYS A 5 7.26 12.15 6.55
CA CYS A 5 7.13 11.37 5.33
C CYS A 5 6.40 10.05 5.63
N ALA A 6 5.32 9.77 4.88
CA ALA A 6 4.54 8.54 5.05
C ALA A 6 5.36 7.25 4.81
N TYR A 7 6.44 7.35 4.03
CA TYR A 7 7.32 6.23 3.68
C TYR A 7 8.58 6.18 4.55
N GLU A 8 8.96 7.31 5.16
CA GLU A 8 10.10 7.43 6.07
C GLU A 8 9.64 8.20 7.31
N PRO A 9 8.97 7.54 8.27
CA PRO A 9 8.33 8.21 9.40
C PRO A 9 9.30 9.04 10.26
N MET A 10 10.59 8.73 10.19
CA MET A 10 11.66 9.44 10.92
C MET A 10 12.13 10.71 10.22
N LYS A 11 11.79 10.92 8.94
CA LYS A 11 12.13 12.12 8.18
C LYS A 11 10.94 13.06 8.12
N ALA A 12 11.12 14.27 8.64
CA ALA A 12 10.15 15.34 8.44
C ALA A 12 10.14 15.78 6.95
N LEU A 13 8.96 16.08 6.40
CA LEU A 13 8.80 16.44 4.99
C LEU A 13 9.65 17.65 4.59
N HIS A 14 9.78 18.65 5.48
CA HIS A 14 10.59 19.85 5.24
C HIS A 14 12.11 19.59 5.29
N LYS A 15 12.53 18.40 5.73
CA LYS A 15 13.95 17.98 5.76
C LYS A 15 14.31 17.07 4.59
N LEU A 16 13.36 16.76 3.70
CA LEU A 16 13.67 16.00 2.49
C LEU A 16 14.54 16.84 1.57
N THR A 17 15.57 16.21 1.01
CA THR A 17 16.38 16.83 -0.03
C THR A 17 15.57 16.93 -1.33
N PRO A 18 15.99 17.76 -2.30
CA PRO A 18 15.39 17.76 -3.63
C PRO A 18 15.36 16.35 -4.27
N SER A 19 16.44 15.57 -4.13
CA SER A 19 16.50 14.18 -4.60
C SER A 19 15.50 13.26 -3.91
N ASP A 20 15.28 13.44 -2.60
CA ASP A 20 14.27 12.69 -1.87
C ASP A 20 12.86 13.02 -2.39
N HIS A 21 12.55 14.30 -2.65
CA HIS A 21 11.28 14.69 -3.25
C HIS A 21 11.05 14.08 -4.63
N LEU A 22 12.09 14.00 -5.47
CA LEU A 22 11.98 13.37 -6.80
C LEU A 22 11.51 11.92 -6.71
N LYS A 23 11.91 11.16 -5.68
CA LYS A 23 11.43 9.77 -5.48
C LYS A 23 9.92 9.69 -5.21
N HIS A 24 9.29 10.79 -4.77
CA HIS A 24 7.86 10.85 -4.45
C HIS A 24 6.98 11.33 -5.60
N CYS A 25 7.54 12.01 -6.61
CA CYS A 25 6.73 12.66 -7.64
C CYS A 25 7.26 12.50 -9.07
N PHE A 26 8.51 12.07 -9.27
CA PHE A 26 9.11 11.98 -10.59
C PHE A 26 9.16 10.54 -11.11
N ARG A 27 8.72 10.36 -12.36
CA ARG A 27 8.79 9.12 -13.12
C ARG A 27 9.32 9.44 -14.51
N TYR A 28 10.27 8.65 -15.00
CA TYR A 28 10.74 8.79 -16.38
C TYR A 28 9.61 8.45 -17.36
N CYS A 29 9.53 9.25 -18.43
CA CYS A 29 8.75 8.85 -19.57
C CYS A 29 9.36 7.58 -20.19
N PHE A 30 8.58 6.50 -20.28
CA PHE A 30 9.06 5.24 -20.84
C PHE A 30 9.55 5.42 -22.28
N SER A 31 8.85 6.20 -23.11
CA SER A 31 9.32 6.51 -24.47
C SER A 31 10.73 7.13 -24.51
N HIS A 32 11.03 8.11 -23.65
CA HIS A 32 12.37 8.71 -23.60
C HIS A 32 13.42 7.76 -23.06
N PHE A 33 13.07 7.03 -22.01
CA PHE A 33 13.96 6.02 -21.45
C PHE A 33 14.34 4.97 -22.50
N THR A 34 13.35 4.40 -23.18
CA THR A 34 13.57 3.41 -24.24
C THR A 34 14.35 3.96 -25.42
N HIS A 35 14.11 5.21 -25.84
CA HIS A 35 14.91 5.84 -26.88
C HIS A 35 16.38 5.95 -26.47
N HIS A 36 16.64 6.44 -25.25
CA HIS A 36 18.00 6.60 -24.74
C HIS A 36 18.72 5.25 -24.55
N VAL A 37 18.02 4.17 -24.21
CA VAL A 37 18.61 2.82 -24.18
C VAL A 37 18.82 2.27 -25.61
N ARG A 38 17.97 2.64 -26.57
CA ARG A 38 18.19 2.27 -27.99
C ARG A 38 19.39 2.98 -28.60
N GLU A 39 19.67 4.21 -28.22
CA GLU A 39 20.90 4.92 -28.63
C GLU A 39 22.18 4.24 -28.10
N PHE A 40 22.06 3.38 -27.07
CA PHE A 40 23.14 2.51 -26.61
C PHE A 40 23.37 1.27 -27.49
N HIS A 41 22.51 0.98 -28.48
CA HIS A 41 22.72 -0.13 -29.43
C HIS A 41 23.95 0.16 -30.30
N GLY A 42 25.06 -0.49 -29.97
CA GLY A 42 26.39 -0.27 -30.58
C GLY A 42 27.47 0.02 -29.55
N GLU A 43 27.07 0.49 -28.36
CA GLU A 43 27.97 0.78 -27.24
C GLU A 43 27.97 -0.32 -26.17
N ALA A 44 26.89 -1.09 -26.11
CA ALA A 44 26.73 -2.25 -25.25
C ALA A 44 26.12 -3.42 -26.03
N GLU A 45 26.32 -4.63 -25.52
CA GLU A 45 25.71 -5.84 -26.07
C GLU A 45 24.17 -5.81 -25.95
N GLU A 46 23.46 -6.41 -26.89
CA GLU A 46 21.99 -6.44 -26.90
C GLU A 46 21.38 -7.01 -25.59
N LYS A 47 22.05 -8.00 -25.01
CA LYS A 47 21.67 -8.57 -23.70
C LYS A 47 21.71 -7.51 -22.59
N VAL A 48 22.70 -6.63 -22.60
CA VAL A 48 22.85 -5.54 -21.64
C VAL A 48 21.73 -4.51 -21.83
N CYS A 49 21.45 -4.11 -23.07
CA CYS A 49 20.33 -3.22 -23.37
C CYS A 49 18.99 -3.81 -22.92
N THR A 50 18.78 -5.12 -23.11
CA THR A 50 17.58 -5.83 -22.63
C THR A 50 17.46 -5.80 -21.11
N CYS A 51 18.57 -5.99 -20.39
CA CYS A 51 18.61 -5.87 -18.94
C CYS A 51 18.32 -4.43 -18.47
N MET A 52 18.89 -3.42 -19.14
CA MET A 52 18.56 -2.01 -18.86
C MET A 52 17.07 -1.73 -19.03
N MET A 53 16.45 -2.26 -20.11
CA MET A 53 15.01 -2.12 -20.36
C MET A 53 14.15 -2.81 -19.31
N THR A 54 14.58 -3.97 -18.82
CA THR A 54 13.88 -4.72 -17.75
C THR A 54 13.78 -3.93 -16.44
N LEU A 55 14.71 -3.01 -16.17
CA LEU A 55 14.64 -2.15 -14.98
C LEU A 55 13.46 -1.19 -15.00
N ALA A 56 12.89 -0.85 -16.17
CA ALA A 56 11.71 -0.01 -16.30
C ALA A 56 10.41 -0.76 -15.96
N SER A 57 10.40 -1.47 -14.83
CA SER A 57 9.28 -2.25 -14.33
C SER A 57 8.48 -1.50 -13.28
N SER A 58 7.16 -1.65 -13.33
CA SER A 58 6.26 -1.24 -12.24
C SER A 58 6.13 -2.28 -11.13
N GLU A 59 6.59 -3.50 -11.37
CA GLU A 59 6.44 -4.64 -10.47
C GLU A 59 7.77 -5.01 -9.86
N GLU A 60 7.72 -5.50 -8.62
CA GLU A 60 8.90 -5.98 -7.91
C GLU A 60 9.44 -7.23 -8.58
N LEU A 61 10.65 -7.10 -9.13
CA LEU A 61 11.41 -8.22 -9.66
C LEU A 61 11.85 -9.10 -8.48
N PRO A 62 11.74 -10.43 -8.59
CA PRO A 62 12.32 -11.32 -7.59
C PRO A 62 13.80 -10.97 -7.39
N ALA A 63 14.26 -10.91 -6.14
CA ALA A 63 15.64 -10.57 -5.78
C ALA A 63 16.72 -11.24 -6.67
N PRO A 64 16.70 -12.57 -6.92
CA PRO A 64 17.72 -13.20 -7.77
C PRO A 64 17.67 -12.72 -9.23
N VAL A 65 16.50 -12.32 -9.73
CA VAL A 65 16.34 -11.77 -11.08
C VAL A 65 16.88 -10.35 -11.13
N TYR A 66 16.57 -9.53 -10.12
CA TYR A 66 17.10 -8.18 -10.02
C TYR A 66 18.64 -8.18 -9.96
N ASP A 67 19.22 -9.02 -9.11
CA ASP A 67 20.68 -9.14 -8.97
C ASP A 67 21.34 -9.62 -10.26
N SER A 68 20.70 -10.56 -10.97
CA SER A 68 21.15 -11.03 -12.29
C SER A 68 21.11 -9.92 -13.35
N VAL A 69 20.05 -9.11 -13.37
CA VAL A 69 19.91 -7.96 -14.27
C VAL A 69 21.02 -6.93 -13.99
N VAL A 70 21.22 -6.56 -12.72
CA VAL A 70 22.26 -5.61 -12.32
C VAL A 70 23.65 -6.14 -12.64
N SER A 71 23.93 -7.40 -12.33
CA SER A 71 25.22 -8.06 -12.62
C SER A 71 25.52 -8.08 -14.13
N THR A 72 24.51 -8.35 -14.95
CA THR A 72 24.63 -8.32 -16.41
C THR A 72 24.96 -6.92 -16.91
N ILE A 73 24.32 -5.87 -16.36
CA ILE A 73 24.62 -4.48 -16.72
C ILE A 73 26.04 -4.09 -16.32
N LEU A 74 26.46 -4.47 -15.11
CA LEU A 74 27.80 -4.15 -14.60
C LEU A 74 28.92 -4.91 -15.33
N SER A 75 28.60 -6.05 -15.95
CA SER A 75 29.52 -6.79 -16.81
C SER A 75 29.49 -6.32 -18.27
N GLY A 76 28.58 -5.39 -18.62
CA GLY A 76 28.36 -4.87 -19.98
C GLY A 76 29.38 -3.86 -20.51
N GLY A 77 30.55 -3.75 -19.86
CA GLY A 77 31.60 -2.81 -20.22
C GLY A 77 31.46 -1.42 -19.57
N LYS A 78 32.46 -0.56 -19.81
CA LYS A 78 32.60 0.73 -19.10
C LYS A 78 31.36 1.62 -19.22
N LYS A 79 30.80 1.76 -20.42
CA LYS A 79 29.65 2.63 -20.66
C LYS A 79 28.37 2.15 -19.95
N ALA A 80 28.14 0.83 -19.90
CA ALA A 80 27.01 0.27 -19.17
C ALA A 80 27.16 0.45 -17.65
N VAL A 81 28.38 0.28 -17.13
CA VAL A 81 28.71 0.55 -15.73
C VAL A 81 28.50 2.02 -15.39
N ASP A 82 29.02 2.93 -16.21
CA ASP A 82 28.90 4.38 -16.01
C ASP A 82 27.43 4.81 -16.08
N TRP A 83 26.66 4.24 -17.01
CA TRP A 83 25.20 4.45 -17.09
C TRP A 83 24.49 4.00 -15.80
N PHE A 84 24.81 2.82 -15.26
CA PHE A 84 24.15 2.33 -14.04
C PHE A 84 24.53 3.17 -12.83
N LYS A 85 25.81 3.54 -12.71
CA LYS A 85 26.29 4.45 -11.65
C LYS A 85 25.62 5.82 -11.70
N ASP A 86 25.36 6.35 -12.89
CA ASP A 86 24.58 7.57 -13.07
C ASP A 86 23.14 7.42 -12.52
N LYS A 87 22.52 6.23 -12.67
CA LYS A 87 21.18 5.99 -12.10
C LYS A 87 21.18 5.81 -10.59
N GLU A 88 22.24 5.24 -10.03
CA GLU A 88 22.45 5.14 -8.58
C GLU A 88 22.93 6.45 -7.94
N ALA A 89 23.45 7.39 -8.73
CA ALA A 89 23.91 8.68 -8.25
C ALA A 89 22.78 9.53 -7.63
N ALA A 90 23.17 10.57 -6.90
CA ALA A 90 22.26 11.51 -6.23
C ALA A 90 21.17 10.80 -5.38
N ASP A 91 21.59 9.88 -4.52
CA ASP A 91 20.72 9.06 -3.67
C ASP A 91 19.76 8.13 -4.44
N GLY A 92 20.07 7.81 -5.71
CA GLY A 92 19.32 6.86 -6.53
C GLY A 92 17.95 7.34 -6.98
N TRP A 93 17.71 8.66 -7.02
CA TRP A 93 16.40 9.18 -7.47
C TRP A 93 16.10 8.80 -8.93
N ALA A 94 17.13 8.75 -9.79
CA ALA A 94 16.97 8.38 -11.19
C ALA A 94 16.57 6.91 -11.33
N LEU A 95 17.17 6.01 -10.55
CA LEU A 95 16.75 4.61 -10.48
C LEU A 95 15.31 4.49 -9.97
N ALA A 96 14.93 5.23 -8.93
CA ALA A 96 13.57 5.28 -8.41
C ALA A 96 12.54 5.83 -9.42
N ALA A 97 12.98 6.65 -10.36
CA ALA A 97 12.14 7.18 -11.43
C ALA A 97 11.97 6.19 -12.60
N ILE A 98 12.79 5.14 -12.68
CA ILE A 98 12.71 4.07 -13.70
C ILE A 98 12.01 2.83 -13.11
N TYR A 99 12.38 2.44 -11.89
CA TYR A 99 11.95 1.21 -11.23
C TYR A 99 11.04 1.53 -10.03
N HIS A 100 9.75 1.22 -10.18
CA HIS A 100 8.71 1.60 -9.20
C HIS A 100 8.97 1.11 -7.76
N PRO A 101 9.49 -0.10 -7.50
CA PRO A 101 9.74 -0.56 -6.13
C PRO A 101 10.77 0.29 -5.36
N LYS A 102 11.62 1.05 -6.07
CA LYS A 102 12.53 2.03 -5.47
C LYS A 102 11.90 3.43 -5.37
N SER A 103 10.78 3.65 -6.07
CA SER A 103 9.95 4.85 -5.99
C SER A 103 9.12 4.88 -4.71
N LYS A 104 8.80 6.08 -4.26
CA LYS A 104 7.82 6.34 -3.21
C LYS A 104 6.49 6.84 -3.79
N ILE A 105 6.33 6.80 -5.11
CA ILE A 105 5.05 7.05 -5.78
C ILE A 105 4.12 5.85 -5.53
N PRO A 106 2.87 6.04 -5.07
CA PRO A 106 1.90 4.96 -4.98
C PRO A 106 1.70 4.22 -6.31
N LEU A 107 1.61 2.89 -6.28
CA LEU A 107 1.54 2.07 -7.50
C LEU A 107 0.39 2.46 -8.43
N TYR A 108 -0.79 2.79 -7.89
CA TYR A 108 -1.93 3.21 -8.69
C TYR A 108 -1.66 4.53 -9.43
N ILE A 109 -0.94 5.48 -8.81
CA ILE A 109 -0.51 6.73 -9.45
C ILE A 109 0.54 6.42 -10.52
N TRP A 110 1.51 5.56 -10.18
CA TRP A 110 2.54 5.15 -11.12
C TRP A 110 1.94 4.52 -12.38
N LYS A 111 1.01 3.58 -12.24
CA LYS A 111 0.33 2.91 -13.38
C LYS A 111 -0.66 3.82 -14.11
N ALA A 112 -1.24 4.81 -13.44
CA ALA A 112 -2.14 5.80 -14.06
C ALA A 112 -1.39 6.82 -14.93
N ALA A 113 -0.11 7.10 -14.62
CA ALA A 113 0.68 8.01 -15.44
C ALA A 113 0.92 7.41 -16.84
N PRO A 114 0.63 8.15 -17.92
CA PRO A 114 0.83 7.66 -19.28
C PRO A 114 2.31 7.31 -19.49
N SER A 115 2.56 6.15 -20.09
CA SER A 115 3.92 5.67 -20.42
C SER A 115 4.54 6.42 -21.60
N THR A 116 3.75 7.17 -22.37
CA THR A 116 4.18 7.88 -23.57
C THR A 116 4.30 9.38 -23.32
N SER A 117 5.26 10.02 -24.00
CA SER A 117 5.71 11.38 -23.69
C SER A 117 4.67 12.46 -24.00
N ASN A 118 3.72 12.19 -24.89
CA ASN A 118 2.86 13.23 -25.45
C ASN A 118 1.96 13.93 -24.41
N GLY A 119 1.60 13.30 -23.30
CA GLY A 119 0.78 13.93 -22.25
C GLY A 119 1.61 14.83 -21.32
N ASN A 120 2.55 14.22 -20.58
CA ASN A 120 3.37 14.94 -19.61
C ASN A 120 4.32 15.94 -20.28
N GLU A 121 4.96 15.57 -21.39
CA GLU A 121 5.91 16.46 -22.06
C GLU A 121 5.19 17.64 -22.70
N GLN A 122 3.95 17.50 -23.19
CA GLN A 122 3.16 18.66 -23.63
C GLN A 122 2.67 19.53 -22.48
N ALA A 123 2.38 18.95 -21.31
CA ALA A 123 2.11 19.73 -20.10
C ALA A 123 3.35 20.56 -19.70
N HIS A 124 4.53 19.94 -19.76
CA HIS A 124 5.80 20.64 -19.53
C HIS A 124 6.20 21.57 -20.67
N ARG A 125 5.78 21.34 -21.92
CA ARG A 125 6.13 22.17 -23.08
C ARG A 125 5.65 23.60 -22.93
N ASN A 126 4.44 23.80 -22.41
CA ASN A 126 3.91 25.15 -22.18
C ASN A 126 4.69 25.83 -21.04
N ILE A 127 4.95 25.11 -19.95
CA ILE A 127 5.75 25.61 -18.81
C ILE A 127 7.18 25.94 -19.25
N ASN A 128 7.81 25.09 -20.05
CA ASN A 128 9.17 25.28 -20.54
C ASN A 128 9.26 26.40 -21.58
N ARG A 129 8.20 26.66 -22.36
CA ARG A 129 8.17 27.79 -23.29
C ARG A 129 7.99 29.12 -22.55
N ASP A 130 7.13 29.13 -21.56
CA ASP A 130 6.67 30.37 -20.91
C ASP A 130 7.45 30.68 -19.61
N GLY A 131 8.15 29.70 -19.03
CA GLY A 131 8.78 29.77 -17.70
C GLY A 131 10.32 29.75 -17.67
N THR A 132 11.01 29.98 -18.79
CA THR A 132 12.49 30.05 -18.76
C THR A 132 12.99 31.37 -18.16
N LYS A 133 14.11 31.30 -17.42
CA LYS A 133 14.78 32.45 -16.76
C LYS A 133 13.99 33.16 -15.65
N LEU A 134 13.02 32.48 -15.04
CA LEU A 134 12.34 33.01 -13.86
C LEU A 134 13.19 32.87 -12.59
N SER A 135 13.05 33.81 -11.66
CA SER A 135 13.52 33.59 -10.28
C SER A 135 12.75 32.44 -9.65
N VAL A 136 13.31 31.75 -8.65
CA VAL A 136 12.67 30.58 -8.02
C VAL A 136 11.26 30.88 -7.52
N VAL A 137 11.05 32.07 -6.94
CA VAL A 137 9.72 32.51 -6.47
C VAL A 137 8.76 32.73 -7.63
N ALA A 138 9.21 33.39 -8.70
CA ALA A 138 8.39 33.61 -9.89
C ALA A 138 8.06 32.29 -10.60
N ALA A 139 8.99 31.34 -10.64
CA ALA A 139 8.76 30.01 -11.18
C ALA A 139 7.71 29.23 -10.39
N LEU A 140 7.74 29.31 -9.05
CA LEU A 140 6.73 28.68 -8.18
C LEU A 140 5.35 29.30 -8.37
N GLN A 141 5.25 30.64 -8.37
CA GLN A 141 3.97 31.33 -8.59
C GLN A 141 3.41 31.08 -9.99
N PHE A 142 4.28 31.07 -10.99
CA PHE A 142 3.91 30.76 -12.37
C PHE A 142 3.42 29.31 -12.51
N GLY A 143 4.16 28.35 -11.94
CA GLY A 143 3.76 26.94 -11.90
C GLY A 143 2.41 26.74 -11.22
N GLN A 144 2.19 27.38 -10.07
CA GLN A 144 0.90 27.38 -9.37
C GLN A 144 -0.25 27.91 -10.24
N GLY A 145 -0.02 28.99 -11.00
CA GLY A 145 -1.02 29.53 -11.92
C GLY A 145 -1.35 28.56 -13.06
N VAL A 146 -0.33 27.90 -13.64
CA VAL A 146 -0.53 26.88 -14.68
C VAL A 146 -1.31 25.68 -14.15
N ASP A 147 -0.95 25.18 -12.97
CA ASP A 147 -1.64 24.06 -12.31
C ASP A 147 -3.11 24.42 -12.04
N TYR A 148 -3.38 25.63 -11.52
CA TYR A 148 -4.73 26.12 -11.26
C TYR A 148 -5.59 26.13 -12.54
N HIS A 149 -5.08 26.68 -13.64
CA HIS A 149 -5.80 26.71 -14.91
C HIS A 149 -6.02 25.32 -15.51
N GLN A 150 -5.08 24.38 -15.31
CA GLN A 150 -5.28 22.99 -15.73
C GLN A 150 -6.38 22.30 -14.93
N LEU A 151 -6.42 22.50 -13.60
CA LEU A 151 -7.46 21.95 -12.75
C LEU A 151 -8.85 22.51 -13.11
N GLU A 152 -8.94 23.82 -13.31
CA GLU A 152 -10.17 24.50 -13.74
C GLU A 152 -10.64 23.98 -15.12
N SER A 153 -9.71 23.78 -16.06
CA SER A 153 -10.04 23.19 -17.37
C SER A 153 -10.50 21.73 -17.27
N ILE A 154 -9.95 20.94 -16.35
CA ILE A 154 -10.42 19.56 -16.09
C ILE A 154 -11.83 19.60 -15.51
N ASP A 155 -12.10 20.49 -14.56
CA ASP A 155 -13.41 20.62 -13.94
C ASP A 155 -14.50 21.08 -14.93
N LEU A 156 -14.18 22.06 -15.78
CA LEU A 156 -15.02 22.48 -16.91
C LEU A 156 -15.32 21.33 -17.87
N LEU A 157 -14.31 20.51 -18.19
CA LEU A 157 -14.48 19.36 -19.07
C LEU A 157 -15.37 18.27 -18.43
N ILE A 158 -15.20 18.01 -17.14
CA ILE A 158 -15.99 17.02 -16.41
C ILE A 158 -17.45 17.48 -16.27
N SER A 159 -17.65 18.75 -15.90
CA SER A 159 -18.96 19.30 -15.57
C SER A 159 -19.77 19.68 -16.81
N HIS A 160 -19.12 20.18 -17.86
CA HIS A 160 -19.80 20.76 -19.03
C HIS A 160 -19.38 20.14 -20.37
N GLY A 161 -18.35 19.27 -20.39
CA GLY A 161 -17.82 18.71 -21.63
C GLY A 161 -17.01 19.69 -22.48
N ILE A 162 -16.71 20.89 -21.97
CA ILE A 162 -16.03 21.97 -22.70
C ILE A 162 -14.52 21.90 -22.43
N SER A 163 -13.70 21.98 -23.47
CA SER A 163 -12.24 22.00 -23.39
C SER A 163 -11.69 23.36 -23.82
N HIS A 164 -10.68 23.88 -23.13
CA HIS A 164 -10.02 25.15 -23.48
C HIS A 164 -9.19 25.10 -24.77
N ARG A 165 -8.90 23.91 -25.31
CA ARG A 165 -8.17 23.76 -26.58
C ARG A 165 -9.13 23.53 -27.74
N ASP A 166 -9.69 24.62 -28.26
CA ASP A 166 -10.08 24.69 -29.68
C ASP A 166 -8.80 24.93 -30.50
N GLN A 167 -7.98 23.89 -30.68
CA GLN A 167 -7.06 23.86 -31.82
C GLN A 167 -7.67 22.98 -32.90
N VAL A 168 -7.93 23.60 -34.05
CA VAL A 168 -8.31 22.92 -35.29
C VAL A 168 -7.17 21.99 -35.71
N GLN A 169 -7.24 20.73 -35.28
CA GLN A 169 -6.79 19.49 -35.94
C GLN A 169 -6.65 18.34 -34.91
N THR A 170 -7.78 17.84 -34.40
CA THR A 170 -7.80 16.63 -33.56
C THR A 170 -9.02 15.74 -33.83
N TYR A 171 -9.61 15.82 -35.03
CA TYR A 171 -10.62 14.86 -35.49
C TYR A 171 -10.09 13.40 -35.52
N PHE A 172 -8.78 13.19 -35.42
CA PHE A 172 -8.14 11.87 -35.33
C PHE A 172 -7.68 11.45 -33.92
N THR A 173 -7.82 12.29 -32.87
CA THR A 173 -7.44 11.94 -31.49
C THR A 173 -8.62 11.78 -30.52
N ASP A 174 -9.85 11.96 -31.01
CA ASP A 174 -11.07 11.63 -30.26
C ASP A 174 -11.11 10.15 -29.80
N PRO A 175 -10.62 9.15 -30.59
CA PRO A 175 -10.53 7.78 -30.11
C PRO A 175 -9.57 7.62 -28.93
N ALA A 176 -8.46 8.36 -28.90
CA ALA A 176 -7.50 8.28 -27.81
C ALA A 176 -8.09 8.86 -26.51
N MET A 177 -8.78 10.00 -26.59
CA MET A 177 -9.42 10.63 -25.43
C MET A 177 -10.65 9.84 -24.95
N HIS A 178 -11.44 9.27 -25.87
CA HIS A 178 -12.50 8.32 -25.53
C HIS A 178 -11.91 7.06 -24.89
N CYS A 179 -10.84 6.48 -25.45
CA CYS A 179 -10.12 5.36 -24.84
C CYS A 179 -9.58 5.71 -23.45
N PHE A 180 -9.03 6.90 -23.22
CA PHE A 180 -8.61 7.33 -21.88
C PHE A 180 -9.79 7.43 -20.92
N LYS A 181 -10.91 8.06 -21.31
CA LYS A 181 -12.12 8.15 -20.48
C LYS A 181 -12.70 6.77 -20.17
N VAL A 182 -12.77 5.89 -21.17
CA VAL A 182 -13.26 4.52 -21.04
C VAL A 182 -12.34 3.68 -20.17
N VAL A 183 -11.02 3.73 -20.40
CA VAL A 183 -10.03 3.00 -19.58
C VAL A 183 -10.06 3.49 -18.14
N PHE A 184 -10.14 4.80 -17.91
CA PHE A 184 -10.22 5.36 -16.56
C PHE A 184 -11.53 5.00 -15.87
N ALA A 185 -12.66 5.04 -16.59
CA ALA A 185 -13.95 4.60 -16.07
C ALA A 185 -13.96 3.10 -15.74
N VAL A 186 -13.41 2.26 -16.61
CA VAL A 186 -13.29 0.81 -16.40
C VAL A 186 -12.35 0.50 -15.24
N GLN A 187 -11.20 1.16 -15.14
CA GLN A 187 -10.28 1.01 -14.01
C GLN A 187 -10.95 1.45 -12.70
N ARG A 188 -11.65 2.58 -12.71
CA ARG A 188 -12.40 3.07 -11.55
C ARG A 188 -13.45 2.04 -11.11
N GLN A 189 -14.27 1.54 -12.03
CA GLN A 189 -15.26 0.50 -11.73
C GLN A 189 -14.61 -0.79 -11.22
N THR A 190 -13.45 -1.16 -11.78
CA THR A 190 -12.69 -2.34 -11.35
C THR A 190 -12.20 -2.16 -9.91
N ILE A 191 -11.67 -0.98 -9.58
CA ILE A 191 -11.22 -0.64 -8.23
C ILE A 191 -12.40 -0.58 -7.25
N GLU A 192 -13.52 0.05 -7.62
CA GLU A 192 -14.74 0.10 -6.81
C GLU A 192 -15.29 -1.31 -6.53
N LYS A 193 -15.23 -2.21 -7.52
CA LYS A 193 -15.59 -3.62 -7.34
C LYS A 193 -14.65 -4.33 -6.38
N LYS A 194 -13.34 -4.08 -6.48
CA LYS A 194 -12.33 -4.66 -5.56
C LYS A 194 -12.47 -4.12 -4.15
N ASP A 195 -12.80 -2.84 -3.99
CA ASP A 195 -13.10 -2.22 -2.70
C ASP A 195 -14.36 -2.83 -2.07
N SER A 196 -15.41 -3.06 -2.88
CA SER A 196 -16.64 -3.73 -2.44
C SER A 196 -16.39 -5.20 -2.05
N GLU A 197 -15.51 -5.91 -2.77
CA GLU A 197 -15.06 -7.26 -2.41
C GLU A 197 -14.30 -7.26 -1.08
N LEU A 198 -13.38 -6.30 -0.90
CA LEU A 198 -12.59 -6.14 0.33
C LEU A 198 -13.49 -5.83 1.54
N GLU A 199 -14.46 -4.94 1.39
CA GLU A 199 -15.42 -4.60 2.44
C GLU A 199 -16.27 -5.82 2.86
N LYS A 200 -16.70 -6.64 1.90
CA LYS A 200 -17.42 -7.89 2.19
C LYS A 200 -16.56 -8.87 2.99
N VAL A 201 -15.28 -9.02 2.63
CA VAL A 201 -14.35 -9.89 3.37
C VAL A 201 -14.12 -9.35 4.78
N TYR A 202 -13.98 -8.04 4.95
CA TYR A 202 -13.88 -7.39 6.26
C TYR A 202 -15.10 -7.63 7.15
N LEU A 203 -16.31 -7.47 6.60
CA LEU A 203 -17.55 -7.78 7.31
C LEU A 203 -17.63 -9.26 7.71
N GLN A 204 -17.23 -10.16 6.82
CA GLN A 204 -17.19 -11.59 7.10
C GLN A 204 -16.22 -11.94 8.22
N LEU A 205 -15.00 -11.40 8.19
CA LEU A 205 -14.00 -11.62 9.23
C LEU A 205 -14.44 -11.07 10.58
N SER A 206 -15.02 -9.87 10.62
CA SER A 206 -15.55 -9.29 11.86
C SER A 206 -16.66 -10.16 12.46
N LYS A 207 -17.58 -10.65 11.62
CA LYS A 207 -18.65 -11.55 12.07
C LYS A 207 -18.11 -12.88 12.60
N LEU A 208 -17.15 -13.48 11.90
CA LEU A 208 -16.51 -14.73 12.35
C LEU A 208 -15.78 -14.54 13.68
N GLN A 209 -15.16 -13.38 13.89
CA GLN A 209 -14.51 -13.03 15.15
C GLN A 209 -15.51 -12.90 16.31
N GLU A 210 -16.62 -12.19 16.11
CA GLU A 210 -17.68 -12.06 17.12
C GLU A 210 -18.34 -13.41 17.44
N ASP A 211 -18.63 -14.21 16.42
CA ASP A 211 -19.24 -15.52 16.59
C ASP A 211 -18.28 -16.49 17.31
N SER A 212 -16.96 -16.40 17.03
CA SER A 212 -15.93 -17.20 17.72
C SER A 212 -15.87 -16.82 19.21
N ALA A 213 -15.93 -15.52 19.53
CA ALA A 213 -15.95 -15.05 20.91
C ALA A 213 -17.19 -15.55 21.67
N LYS A 214 -18.37 -15.51 21.05
CA LYS A 214 -19.62 -16.05 21.63
C LYS A 214 -19.54 -17.56 21.87
N GLN A 215 -19.01 -18.32 20.91
CA GLN A 215 -18.87 -19.77 21.05
C GLN A 215 -17.82 -20.14 22.10
N SER A 216 -16.72 -19.38 22.20
CA SER A 216 -15.68 -19.59 23.22
C SER A 216 -16.21 -19.31 24.64
N LEU A 217 -17.00 -18.25 24.81
CA LEU A 217 -17.68 -17.96 26.07
C LEU A 217 -18.67 -19.08 26.44
N GLY A 218 -19.49 -19.52 25.48
CA GLY A 218 -20.44 -20.60 25.69
C GLY A 218 -19.77 -21.92 26.07
N LEU A 219 -18.64 -22.26 25.43
CA LEU A 219 -17.84 -23.42 25.76
C LEU A 219 -17.27 -23.33 27.19
N LYS A 220 -16.77 -22.16 27.59
CA LYS A 220 -16.28 -21.94 28.96
C LYS A 220 -17.37 -22.17 30.00
N CYS A 221 -18.56 -21.60 29.79
CA CYS A 221 -19.70 -21.81 30.70
C CYS A 221 -20.16 -23.27 30.73
N ALA A 222 -20.18 -23.98 29.59
CA ALA A 222 -20.55 -25.39 29.53
C ALA A 222 -19.54 -26.29 30.29
N LEU A 223 -18.25 -25.95 30.22
CA LEU A 223 -17.19 -26.61 30.99
C LEU A 223 -17.33 -26.37 32.49
N GLU A 224 -17.63 -25.14 32.91
CA GLU A 224 -17.83 -24.76 34.32
C GLU A 224 -19.08 -25.42 34.93
N ASN A 225 -20.14 -25.58 34.14
CA ASN A 225 -21.41 -26.20 34.57
C ASN A 225 -21.41 -27.73 34.51
N GLY A 226 -20.32 -28.36 34.04
CA GLY A 226 -20.22 -29.82 33.93
C GLY A 226 -21.20 -30.43 32.92
N GLU A 227 -21.44 -29.76 31.79
CA GLU A 227 -22.31 -30.29 30.74
C GLU A 227 -21.76 -31.58 30.10
N ASN A 228 -22.64 -32.36 29.45
CA ASN A 228 -22.28 -33.62 28.79
C ASN A 228 -21.08 -33.47 27.83
N SER A 229 -20.17 -34.45 27.88
CA SER A 229 -18.98 -34.55 27.02
C SER A 229 -19.28 -34.36 25.53
N ASP A 230 -20.38 -34.90 25.03
CA ASP A 230 -20.77 -34.81 23.62
C ASP A 230 -21.08 -33.37 23.17
N LYS A 231 -21.67 -32.55 24.06
CA LYS A 231 -21.98 -31.14 23.77
C LYS A 231 -20.70 -30.30 23.72
N ILE A 232 -19.77 -30.59 24.62
CA ILE A 232 -18.45 -29.96 24.67
C ILE A 232 -17.67 -30.30 23.39
N GLU A 233 -17.62 -31.58 23.01
CA GLU A 233 -16.93 -32.01 21.78
C GLU A 233 -17.51 -31.35 20.52
N HIS A 234 -18.85 -31.27 20.43
CA HIS A 234 -19.52 -30.58 19.34
C HIS A 234 -19.16 -29.08 19.28
N ALA A 235 -19.14 -28.39 20.42
CA ALA A 235 -18.75 -26.98 20.50
C ALA A 235 -17.27 -26.75 20.10
N VAL A 236 -16.36 -27.63 20.53
CA VAL A 236 -14.95 -27.60 20.14
C VAL A 236 -14.80 -27.81 18.63
N LYS A 237 -15.50 -28.77 18.04
CA LYS A 237 -15.47 -29.04 16.59
C LYS A 237 -15.97 -27.83 15.79
N LYS A 238 -17.01 -27.15 16.28
CA LYS A 238 -17.56 -25.94 15.67
C LYS A 238 -16.56 -24.77 15.73
N LEU A 239 -15.88 -24.56 16.86
CA LEU A 239 -14.83 -23.54 17.00
C LEU A 239 -13.66 -23.79 16.05
N LYS A 240 -13.17 -25.02 15.95
CA LYS A 240 -12.11 -25.38 14.99
C LYS A 240 -12.52 -25.10 13.54
N ALA A 241 -13.75 -25.44 13.17
CA ALA A 241 -14.26 -25.14 11.83
C ALA A 241 -14.35 -23.63 11.54
N MET A 242 -14.63 -22.81 12.56
CA MET A 242 -14.63 -21.35 12.43
C MET A 242 -13.22 -20.78 12.30
N GLU A 243 -12.25 -21.32 13.05
CA GLU A 243 -10.84 -20.95 12.96
C GLU A 243 -10.25 -21.24 11.57
N THR A 244 -10.57 -22.40 10.99
CA THR A 244 -10.17 -22.74 9.62
C THR A 244 -10.72 -21.73 8.61
N ARG A 245 -12.03 -21.44 8.67
CA ARG A 245 -12.67 -20.45 7.77
C ARG A 245 -12.10 -19.04 7.92
N TYR A 246 -11.81 -18.63 9.16
CA TYR A 246 -11.19 -17.34 9.43
C TYR A 246 -9.78 -17.27 8.84
N THR A 247 -8.98 -18.31 9.01
CA THR A 247 -7.61 -18.39 8.49
C THR A 247 -7.59 -18.36 6.96
N GLU A 248 -8.47 -19.11 6.30
CA GLU A 248 -8.63 -19.11 4.85
C GLU A 248 -8.99 -17.72 4.33
N ALA A 249 -10.03 -17.08 4.90
CA ALA A 249 -10.42 -15.72 4.52
C ALA A 249 -9.31 -14.70 4.77
N TYR A 250 -8.60 -14.80 5.91
CA TYR A 250 -7.49 -13.92 6.27
C TYR A 250 -6.30 -14.06 5.30
N SER A 251 -6.05 -15.26 4.78
CA SER A 251 -4.96 -15.50 3.81
C SER A 251 -5.15 -14.80 2.46
N THR A 252 -6.41 -14.50 2.09
CA THR A 252 -6.75 -13.81 0.83
C THR A 252 -6.65 -12.28 0.93
N LEU A 253 -6.55 -11.73 2.15
CA LEU A 253 -6.52 -10.29 2.39
C LEU A 253 -5.35 -9.56 1.71
N PRO A 254 -4.09 -10.03 1.78
CA PRO A 254 -2.97 -9.29 1.20
C PRO A 254 -3.12 -9.09 -0.31
N ALA A 255 -3.64 -10.10 -1.01
CA ALA A 255 -3.89 -10.03 -2.46
C ALA A 255 -4.99 -9.01 -2.79
N LEU A 256 -6.10 -9.01 -2.04
CA LEU A 256 -7.19 -8.06 -2.24
C LEU A 256 -6.80 -6.63 -1.87
N GLN A 257 -6.04 -6.43 -0.79
CA GLN A 257 -5.49 -5.13 -0.39
C GLN A 257 -4.50 -4.57 -1.41
N GLY A 258 -3.73 -5.43 -2.09
CA GLY A 258 -2.84 -5.05 -3.17
C GLY A 258 -3.57 -4.56 -4.43
N GLN A 259 -4.83 -5.00 -4.63
CA GLN A 259 -5.67 -4.68 -5.79
C GLN A 259 -6.72 -3.59 -5.52
N SER A 260 -6.89 -3.18 -4.27
CA SER A 260 -7.87 -2.18 -3.80
C SER A 260 -7.30 -0.75 -3.78
N SER A 261 -8.17 0.26 -3.71
CA SER A 261 -7.81 1.68 -3.57
C SER A 261 -7.13 2.03 -2.24
N ARG A 262 -7.16 1.12 -1.25
CA ARG A 262 -6.72 1.32 0.15
C ARG A 262 -7.51 2.39 0.91
N ARG A 263 -8.67 2.83 0.40
CA ARG A 263 -9.58 3.76 1.11
C ARG A 263 -10.55 3.05 2.04
N VAL A 264 -10.74 1.74 1.86
CA VAL A 264 -11.57 0.92 2.76
C VAL A 264 -10.89 0.87 4.13
N GLN A 265 -11.60 1.32 5.17
CA GLN A 265 -11.06 1.33 6.52
C GLN A 265 -10.82 -0.10 7.00
N LEU A 266 -9.63 -0.36 7.56
CA LEU A 266 -9.27 -1.65 8.12
C LEU A 266 -9.96 -1.81 9.49
N PRO A 267 -10.86 -2.78 9.68
CA PRO A 267 -11.42 -3.06 11.00
C PRO A 267 -10.36 -3.66 11.93
N ALA A 268 -10.63 -3.62 13.24
CA ALA A 268 -9.76 -4.20 14.27
C ALA A 268 -9.83 -5.75 14.23
N LEU A 269 -9.11 -6.33 13.26
CA LEU A 269 -9.02 -7.76 13.05
C LEU A 269 -7.91 -8.38 13.90
N ILE A 270 -8.22 -9.49 14.56
CA ILE A 270 -7.27 -10.24 15.37
C ILE A 270 -6.50 -11.23 14.47
N LYS A 271 -5.23 -11.50 14.76
CA LYS A 271 -4.46 -12.50 14.01
C LYS A 271 -5.10 -13.89 14.17
N PRO A 272 -5.06 -14.77 13.15
CA PRO A 272 -5.64 -16.11 13.25
C PRO A 272 -5.16 -16.90 14.50
N SER A 273 -3.88 -16.77 14.86
CA SER A 273 -3.28 -17.42 16.04
C SER A 273 -3.79 -16.92 17.39
N GLN A 274 -4.60 -15.87 17.42
CA GLN A 274 -5.17 -15.25 18.63
C GLN A 274 -6.71 -15.33 18.64
N LEU A 275 -7.32 -15.98 17.64
CA LEU A 275 -8.79 -16.06 17.50
C LEU A 275 -9.44 -16.99 18.52
N VAL A 276 -8.73 -18.04 18.93
CA VAL A 276 -9.17 -19.01 19.95
C VAL A 276 -8.06 -19.09 20.99
N ASP A 277 -8.35 -18.69 22.23
CA ASP A 277 -7.39 -18.81 23.33
C ASP A 277 -7.26 -20.29 23.74
N PRO A 278 -6.05 -20.89 23.69
CA PRO A 278 -5.82 -22.26 24.13
C PRO A 278 -6.25 -22.53 25.57
N SER A 279 -6.35 -21.50 26.41
CA SER A 279 -6.80 -21.58 27.80
C SER A 279 -8.27 -21.97 27.94
N VAL A 280 -9.09 -21.76 26.90
CA VAL A 280 -10.53 -22.11 26.88
C VAL A 280 -10.76 -23.62 26.98
N PHE A 281 -9.76 -24.44 26.62
CA PHE A 281 -9.83 -25.89 26.72
C PHE A 281 -9.35 -26.44 28.07
N ARG A 282 -8.90 -25.58 29.00
CA ARG A 282 -8.39 -25.99 30.32
C ARG A 282 -9.48 -25.85 31.37
N VAL A 283 -9.93 -26.98 31.92
CA VAL A 283 -10.67 -27.00 33.18
C VAL A 283 -9.72 -26.53 34.28
N GLN A 284 -10.01 -25.40 34.94
CA GLN A 284 -9.35 -25.09 36.20
C GLN A 284 -9.81 -26.14 37.22
N ALA A 285 -8.85 -26.93 37.72
CA ALA A 285 -9.10 -27.81 38.86
C ALA A 285 -9.64 -26.97 40.03
N PRO A 286 -10.64 -27.46 40.79
CA PRO A 286 -11.27 -26.67 41.83
C PRO A 286 -10.23 -26.23 42.86
N MET A 287 -10.19 -24.93 43.16
CA MET A 287 -9.48 -24.38 44.30
C MET A 287 -9.88 -25.15 45.55
N GLN A 288 -8.92 -25.84 46.17
CA GLN A 288 -9.08 -26.37 47.52
C GLN A 288 -9.44 -25.20 48.44
N GLN A 289 -10.62 -25.28 49.07
CA GLN A 289 -11.03 -24.35 50.11
C GLN A 289 -10.02 -24.38 51.27
N PRO A 290 -9.74 -23.25 51.93
CA PRO A 290 -8.93 -23.23 53.14
C PRO A 290 -9.67 -24.02 54.23
N GLN A 291 -9.00 -24.99 54.83
CA GLN A 291 -9.51 -25.72 55.99
C GLN A 291 -9.81 -24.72 57.13
N SER A 292 -11.07 -24.67 57.53
CA SER A 292 -11.52 -24.02 58.76
C SER A 292 -10.93 -24.76 59.96
N SER A 293 -9.95 -24.15 60.63
CA SER A 293 -9.50 -24.57 61.95
C SER A 293 -10.57 -24.24 62.99
N SER A 294 -11.06 -25.28 63.66
CA SER A 294 -11.95 -25.16 64.79
C SER A 294 -11.23 -24.60 66.02
N SER A 295 -11.96 -23.73 66.69
CA SER A 295 -11.75 -23.09 67.98
C SER A 295 -11.27 -23.99 69.11
N SER A 296 -10.34 -23.48 69.92
CA SER A 296 -10.41 -23.65 71.38
C SER A 296 -10.13 -22.32 72.09
N SER A 297 -11.02 -22.03 73.02
CA SER A 297 -11.15 -20.85 73.86
C SER A 297 -9.98 -20.63 74.81
N SER A 298 -9.64 -19.37 75.10
CA SER A 298 -9.36 -18.84 76.46
C SER A 298 -9.15 -17.33 76.43
N PHE A 299 -10.14 -16.56 76.90
CA PHE A 299 -9.98 -15.20 77.46
C PHE A 299 -9.30 -15.30 78.86
N PRO A 300 -8.72 -14.24 79.50
CA PRO A 300 -9.25 -12.86 79.63
C PRO A 300 -8.14 -11.75 79.77
N PRO A 301 -8.37 -10.56 80.36
CA PRO A 301 -9.35 -9.51 80.09
C PRO A 301 -8.74 -8.12 79.76
N ASN A 302 -9.62 -7.23 79.28
CA ASN A 302 -9.53 -5.77 79.10
C ASN A 302 -8.54 -4.98 79.96
N HIS A 303 -7.85 -4.03 79.32
CA HIS A 303 -7.73 -2.65 79.84
C HIS A 303 -7.88 -1.63 78.70
N TYR A 304 -8.81 -0.69 78.91
CA TYR A 304 -9.11 0.46 78.06
C TYR A 304 -7.99 1.52 78.08
N ILE A 305 -7.88 2.33 77.01
CA ILE A 305 -8.10 3.81 76.98
C ILE A 305 -7.43 4.42 75.70
N TYR A 306 -8.23 5.15 74.90
CA TYR A 306 -7.87 6.11 73.83
C TYR A 306 -7.31 7.43 74.43
N PRO A 307 -6.76 8.41 73.67
CA PRO A 307 -6.51 8.46 72.23
C PRO A 307 -5.04 8.58 71.81
#